data_AF-A0AAD6NH46-F1
#
_entry.id   AF-A0AAD6NH46-F1
#
_cell.length_a   1.000
_cell.length_b   1.000
_cell.length_c   1.000
_cell.angle_alpha   90.00
_cell.angle_beta   90.00
_cell.angle_gamma   90.00
#
_symmetry.space_group_name_H-M   'P 1'
#
loop_
_entity.id
_entity.type
_entity.pdbx_description
1 polymer ?
#
loop_
_entity_poly.entity_id
_entity_poly.type
_entity_poly.pdbx_seq_one_letter_code
_entity_poly.pdbx_strand_id
1 'polypeptide(L)'
;MANTQPNLQNGEGPDSDSDIDAYFTGPIDTTKASKLPYFMRLRGSVLPGLIIPMLFVTAWAVWITCVLFLPFQLVATLKWITIPGTLIAAYIILGFAAIGREIEDPFGDDVNDLNLDFYCETLSIELDMIMSVPPPKREWIVRDDNHVMFPNTNEGYSAWKAKGIAKIREELKKKPLCHINPDVAREFRHNELVNRDAELDRREREKTDAEAGKKEEPFRSRQDVAHIPTDISDAV
;
A
#
# COMPACT_ATOMS: atom_id res chain seq x y z
N MET A 1 8.88 -14.97 63.58
CA MET A 1 7.93 -13.92 63.98
C MET A 1 8.10 -12.73 63.05
N ALA A 2 6.99 -12.29 62.45
CA ALA A 2 6.66 -11.04 61.74
C ALA A 2 7.77 -10.32 60.93
N ASN A 3 7.69 -10.21 59.59
CA ASN A 3 6.75 -9.44 58.76
C ASN A 3 6.92 -7.92 58.85
N THR A 4 7.31 -7.28 57.73
CA THR A 4 6.86 -5.93 57.34
C THR A 4 6.89 -5.86 55.81
N GLN A 5 5.79 -5.37 55.25
CA GLN A 5 5.27 -5.54 53.89
C GLN A 5 5.94 -4.65 52.82
N PRO A 6 5.83 -4.99 51.52
CA PRO A 6 6.02 -4.04 50.44
C PRO A 6 4.84 -3.04 50.42
N ASN A 7 5.19 -1.75 50.41
CA ASN A 7 4.25 -0.64 50.42
C ASN A 7 3.47 -0.58 49.10
N LEU A 8 2.18 -0.89 49.18
CA LEU A 8 1.17 -0.53 48.18
C LEU A 8 0.90 0.96 48.34
N GLN A 9 1.51 1.78 47.47
CA GLN A 9 1.10 3.16 47.31
C GLN A 9 0.52 3.33 45.90
N ASN A 10 -0.80 3.27 45.88
CA ASN A 10 -1.72 4.06 45.06
C ASN A 10 -1.78 3.73 43.57
N GLY A 11 -2.84 3.00 43.22
CA GLY A 11 -3.41 3.09 41.88
C GLY A 11 -3.98 4.48 41.67
N GLU A 12 -3.31 5.26 40.82
CA GLU A 12 -3.97 6.27 40.01
C GLU A 12 -4.53 5.55 38.77
N GLY A 13 -5.77 5.89 38.40
CA GLY A 13 -6.40 5.37 37.18
C GLY A 13 -5.58 5.75 35.94
N PRO A 14 -5.87 5.18 34.76
CA PRO A 14 -5.13 5.48 33.55
C PRO A 14 -5.34 6.97 33.21
N ASP A 15 -4.31 7.79 33.47
CA ASP A 15 -4.25 9.17 33.05
C ASP A 15 -4.17 9.18 31.51
N SER A 16 -5.34 9.21 30.88
CA SER A 16 -5.52 8.94 29.46
C SER A 16 -4.76 9.89 28.54
N ASP A 17 -4.29 11.04 29.02
CA ASP A 17 -3.54 12.02 28.24
C ASP A 17 -2.03 11.73 28.16
N SER A 18 -1.43 11.10 29.18
CA SER A 18 0.01 10.77 29.17
C SER A 18 0.32 9.48 28.40
N ASP A 19 -0.59 8.51 28.47
CA ASP A 19 -0.50 7.24 27.71
C ASP A 19 -0.73 7.43 26.20
N ILE A 20 -1.60 8.38 25.80
CA ILE A 20 -1.78 8.69 24.36
C ILE A 20 -0.57 9.42 23.80
N ASP A 21 0.06 10.30 24.58
CA ASP A 21 1.25 11.02 24.15
C ASP A 21 2.41 10.03 23.97
N ALA A 22 2.50 8.98 24.79
CA ALA A 22 3.44 7.88 24.57
C ALA A 22 3.17 7.09 23.27
N TYR A 23 1.92 7.07 22.79
CA TYR A 23 1.55 6.48 21.50
C TYR A 23 2.00 7.32 20.30
N PHE A 24 2.11 8.65 20.48
CA PHE A 24 2.45 9.61 19.43
C PHE A 24 3.89 10.16 19.53
N THR A 25 4.69 9.73 20.51
CA THR A 25 6.05 10.24 20.72
C THR A 25 7.10 9.13 20.64
N GLY A 26 8.04 9.28 19.70
CA GLY A 26 9.23 8.42 19.56
C GLY A 26 9.03 7.19 18.66
N PRO A 27 10.12 6.45 18.36
CA PRO A 27 10.02 5.17 17.66
C PRO A 27 9.09 4.23 18.43
N ILE A 28 8.03 3.77 17.78
CA ILE A 28 7.08 2.84 18.40
C ILE A 28 7.85 1.59 18.82
N ASP A 29 7.92 1.35 20.12
CA ASP A 29 8.55 0.17 20.72
C ASP A 29 7.67 -1.07 20.43
N THR A 30 7.82 -1.64 19.23
CA THR A 30 7.06 -2.83 18.77
C THR A 30 7.33 -4.09 19.60
N THR A 31 8.38 -4.05 20.41
CA THR A 31 8.86 -5.13 21.31
C THR A 31 8.01 -5.28 22.57
N LYS A 32 7.32 -4.23 23.04
CA LYS A 32 6.49 -4.31 24.25
C LYS A 32 5.16 -5.02 24.02
N ALA A 33 4.62 -4.96 22.81
CA ALA A 33 3.39 -5.66 22.43
C ALA A 33 3.61 -7.17 22.17
N SER A 34 4.86 -7.61 22.00
CA SER A 34 5.16 -8.98 21.55
C SER A 34 6.50 -9.47 22.11
N LYS A 35 6.47 -10.44 23.04
CA LYS A 35 7.68 -11.11 23.58
C LYS A 35 8.44 -11.97 22.57
N LEU A 36 8.03 -11.98 21.31
CA LEU A 36 8.57 -12.85 20.26
C LEU A 36 9.25 -12.00 19.17
N PRO A 37 10.49 -12.31 18.74
CA PRO A 37 11.14 -11.60 17.64
C PRO A 37 10.35 -11.73 16.32
N TYR A 38 10.40 -10.68 15.50
CA TYR A 38 9.52 -10.48 14.33
C TYR A 38 9.60 -11.59 13.25
N PHE A 39 10.78 -12.19 13.05
CA PHE A 39 10.95 -13.32 12.11
C PHE A 39 10.21 -14.60 12.54
N MET A 40 9.80 -14.68 13.81
CA MET A 40 9.10 -15.81 14.39
C MET A 40 7.57 -15.69 14.24
N ARG A 41 7.04 -14.54 13.78
CA ARG A 41 5.59 -14.30 13.57
C ARG A 41 5.07 -14.67 12.19
N LEU A 42 5.92 -14.78 11.17
CA LEU A 42 5.55 -15.32 9.84
C LEU A 42 5.56 -16.86 9.82
N ARG A 43 6.37 -17.49 10.69
CA ARG A 43 6.31 -18.93 11.00
C ARG A 43 5.28 -19.28 12.07
N GLY A 44 4.16 -18.57 12.13
CA GLY A 44 3.00 -18.92 12.97
C GLY A 44 2.23 -20.16 12.49
N SER A 45 2.71 -20.81 11.42
CA SER A 45 2.12 -22.02 10.88
C SER A 45 2.79 -23.26 11.47
N VAL A 46 2.00 -24.31 11.65
CA VAL A 46 2.42 -25.70 11.93
C VAL A 46 3.37 -26.28 10.85
N LEU A 47 3.65 -25.53 9.78
CA LEU A 47 4.46 -25.90 8.62
C LEU A 47 5.86 -26.49 8.91
N PRO A 48 6.74 -25.93 9.77
CA PRO A 48 8.10 -26.45 9.88
C PRO A 48 8.15 -27.87 10.49
N GLY A 49 7.14 -28.25 11.29
CA GLY A 49 6.98 -29.63 11.75
C GLY A 49 6.27 -30.53 10.74
N LEU A 50 5.45 -29.96 9.86
CA LEU A 50 4.66 -30.71 8.88
C LEU A 50 5.35 -30.90 7.53
N ILE A 51 6.38 -30.12 7.19
CA ILE A 51 6.99 -30.16 5.86
C ILE A 51 7.62 -31.52 5.55
N ILE A 52 8.31 -32.12 6.52
CA ILE A 52 8.92 -33.45 6.38
C ILE A 52 7.84 -34.53 6.13
N PRO A 53 6.77 -34.64 6.93
CA PRO A 53 5.73 -35.62 6.64
C PRO A 53 4.93 -35.30 5.37
N MET A 54 4.75 -34.03 5.00
CA MET A 54 4.03 -33.64 3.78
C MET A 54 4.80 -34.03 2.51
N LEU A 55 6.11 -33.76 2.47
CA LEU A 55 7.00 -34.19 1.39
C LEU A 55 7.09 -35.71 1.29
N PHE A 56 7.13 -36.41 2.43
CA PHE A 56 7.12 -37.86 2.44
C PHE A 56 5.83 -38.44 1.85
N VAL A 57 4.67 -37.92 2.28
CA VAL A 57 3.36 -38.40 1.80
C VAL A 57 3.16 -38.08 0.31
N THR A 58 3.53 -36.89 -0.14
CA THR A 58 3.41 -36.50 -1.56
C THR A 58 4.33 -37.33 -2.44
N ALA A 59 5.59 -37.51 -2.07
CA ALA A 59 6.53 -38.37 -2.80
C ALA A 59 6.04 -39.82 -2.85
N TRP A 60 5.53 -40.35 -1.74
CA TRP A 60 5.02 -41.72 -1.66
C TRP A 60 3.76 -41.91 -2.52
N ALA A 61 2.82 -40.96 -2.48
CA ALA A 61 1.60 -40.97 -3.29
C ALA A 61 1.90 -40.88 -4.80
N VAL A 62 2.83 -40.00 -5.20
CA VAL A 62 3.27 -39.89 -6.60
C VAL A 62 3.94 -41.17 -7.06
N TRP A 63 4.79 -41.78 -6.22
CA TRP A 63 5.46 -43.04 -6.55
C TRP A 63 4.46 -44.18 -6.76
N ILE A 64 3.50 -44.38 -5.85
CA ILE A 64 2.44 -45.39 -6.02
C ILE A 64 1.61 -45.11 -7.27
N THR A 65 1.24 -43.85 -7.50
CA THR A 65 0.37 -43.50 -8.62
C THR A 65 1.08 -43.72 -9.96
N CYS A 66 2.29 -43.20 -10.13
CA CYS A 66 3.05 -43.31 -11.39
C CYS A 66 3.60 -44.72 -11.65
N VAL A 67 4.07 -45.44 -10.63
CA VAL A 67 4.77 -46.73 -10.81
C VAL A 67 3.80 -47.91 -10.72
N LEU A 68 2.84 -47.90 -9.80
CA LEU A 68 1.97 -49.05 -9.55
C LEU A 68 0.61 -48.97 -10.28
N PHE A 69 -0.05 -47.80 -10.26
CA PHE A 69 -1.42 -47.69 -10.78
C PHE A 69 -1.49 -47.32 -12.27
N LEU A 70 -0.76 -46.29 -12.69
CA LEU A 70 -0.84 -45.70 -14.03
C LEU A 70 -0.54 -46.70 -15.17
N PRO A 71 0.52 -47.53 -15.15
CA PRO A 71 0.78 -48.49 -16.22
C PRO A 71 -0.23 -49.64 -16.26
N PHE A 72 -0.69 -50.13 -15.10
CA PHE A 72 -1.65 -51.22 -15.03
C PHE A 72 -3.04 -50.79 -15.54
N GLN A 73 -3.41 -49.53 -15.34
CA GLN A 73 -4.66 -48.99 -15.84
C GLN A 73 -4.62 -48.73 -17.35
N LEU A 74 -3.50 -48.25 -17.89
CA LEU A 74 -3.36 -47.95 -19.31
C LEU A 74 -3.05 -49.19 -20.18
N VAL A 75 -2.45 -50.26 -19.64
CA VAL A 75 -2.04 -51.42 -20.46
C VAL A 75 -3.23 -52.15 -21.09
N ALA A 76 -4.38 -52.18 -20.40
CA ALA A 76 -5.60 -52.82 -20.90
C ALA A 76 -6.16 -52.11 -22.14
N THR A 77 -6.00 -50.79 -22.24
CA THR A 77 -6.59 -49.96 -23.30
C THR A 77 -5.62 -49.65 -24.43
N LEU A 78 -4.36 -49.33 -24.11
CA LEU A 78 -3.37 -48.79 -25.06
C LEU A 78 -2.29 -49.80 -25.51
N LYS A 79 -2.17 -50.98 -24.86
CA LYS A 79 -1.19 -52.03 -25.18
C LYS A 79 0.24 -51.48 -25.35
N TRP A 80 0.77 -51.47 -26.57
CA TRP A 80 2.14 -51.01 -26.85
C TRP A 80 2.33 -49.49 -26.71
N ILE A 81 1.25 -48.71 -26.88
CA ILE A 81 1.28 -47.24 -26.74
C ILE A 81 1.27 -46.84 -25.25
N THR A 82 1.04 -47.79 -24.35
CA THR A 82 1.09 -47.57 -22.90
C THR A 82 2.45 -47.04 -22.45
N ILE A 83 3.56 -47.48 -23.06
CA ILE A 83 4.92 -47.05 -22.68
C ILE A 83 5.15 -45.55 -22.91
N PRO A 84 4.96 -44.99 -24.12
CA PRO A 84 5.09 -43.54 -24.31
C PRO A 84 3.98 -42.75 -23.59
N GLY A 85 2.76 -43.30 -23.50
CA GLY A 85 1.65 -42.65 -22.79
C GLY A 85 1.89 -42.48 -21.30
N THR A 86 2.41 -43.52 -20.63
CA THR A 86 2.74 -43.46 -19.19
C THR A 86 3.91 -42.53 -18.92
N LEU A 87 4.91 -42.45 -19.81
CA LEU A 87 6.01 -41.49 -19.70
C LEU A 87 5.53 -40.04 -19.73
N ILE A 88 4.65 -39.70 -20.68
CA ILE A 88 4.08 -38.34 -20.78
C ILE A 88 3.23 -38.02 -19.54
N ALA A 89 2.37 -38.95 -19.11
CA ALA A 89 1.53 -38.74 -17.95
C ALA A 89 2.35 -38.61 -16.65
N ALA A 90 3.39 -39.42 -16.47
CA ALA A 90 4.31 -39.34 -15.35
C ALA A 90 5.06 -38.01 -15.32
N TYR A 91 5.51 -37.52 -16.49
CA TYR A 91 6.16 -36.21 -16.60
C TYR A 91 5.25 -35.08 -16.14
N ILE A 92 3.97 -35.09 -16.54
CA ILE A 92 3.00 -34.07 -16.12
C ILE A 92 2.77 -34.12 -14.59
N ILE A 93 2.56 -35.31 -14.02
CA ILE A 93 2.30 -35.47 -12.58
C ILE A 93 3.53 -35.06 -11.75
N LEU A 94 4.73 -35.47 -12.17
CA LEU A 94 5.98 -35.09 -11.52
C LEU A 94 6.24 -33.58 -11.65
N GLY A 95 5.91 -32.98 -12.80
CA GLY A 95 5.98 -31.54 -13.00
C GLY A 95 5.08 -30.77 -12.03
N PHE A 96 3.82 -31.19 -11.87
CA PHE A 96 2.92 -30.61 -10.86
C PHE A 96 3.44 -30.76 -9.44
N ALA A 97 4.00 -31.92 -9.09
CA ALA A 97 4.57 -32.14 -7.76
C ALA A 97 5.82 -31.26 -7.51
N ALA A 98 6.64 -31.01 -8.53
CA ALA A 98 7.79 -30.12 -8.43
C ALA A 98 7.37 -28.66 -8.24
N ILE A 99 6.44 -28.17 -9.07
CA ILE A 99 5.88 -26.81 -8.93
C ILE A 99 5.21 -26.65 -7.56
N GLY A 100 4.48 -27.66 -7.11
CA GLY A 100 3.83 -27.69 -5.79
C GLY A 100 4.83 -27.50 -4.63
N ARG A 101 6.05 -28.03 -4.76
CA ARG A 101 7.12 -27.85 -3.77
C ARG A 101 7.64 -26.42 -3.76
N GLU A 102 7.88 -25.85 -4.92
CA GLU A 102 8.41 -24.48 -5.05
C GLU A 102 7.39 -23.44 -4.54
N ILE A 103 6.09 -23.65 -4.75
CA ILE A 103 5.05 -22.72 -4.26
C ILE A 103 4.71 -22.87 -2.77
N GLU A 104 5.16 -23.95 -2.12
CA GLU A 104 4.84 -24.21 -0.70
C GLU A 104 5.65 -23.29 0.24
N ASP A 105 6.88 -22.94 -0.12
CA ASP A 105 7.76 -22.07 0.67
C ASP A 105 8.22 -20.84 -0.12
N PRO A 106 7.32 -19.86 -0.40
CA PRO A 106 7.63 -18.69 -1.23
C PRO A 106 8.66 -17.72 -0.61
N PHE A 107 9.15 -18.01 0.58
CA PHE A 107 10.13 -17.22 1.33
C PHE A 107 11.44 -17.98 1.58
N GLY A 108 11.64 -19.09 0.87
CA GLY A 108 12.89 -19.85 0.92
C GLY A 108 14.03 -19.16 0.17
N ASP A 109 15.03 -19.97 -0.20
CA ASP A 109 16.22 -19.55 -0.93
C ASP A 109 16.26 -20.11 -2.36
N ASP A 110 15.14 -20.62 -2.88
CA ASP A 110 15.04 -21.11 -4.25
C ASP A 110 15.01 -19.94 -5.26
N VAL A 111 15.33 -20.24 -6.53
CA VAL A 111 15.40 -19.22 -7.60
C VAL A 111 14.04 -18.53 -7.84
N ASN A 112 12.94 -19.23 -7.54
CA ASN A 112 11.58 -18.73 -7.72
C ASN A 112 10.99 -18.10 -6.45
N ASP A 113 11.76 -18.03 -5.37
CA ASP A 113 11.30 -17.46 -4.10
C ASP A 113 11.38 -15.93 -4.10
N LEU A 114 10.65 -15.33 -3.16
CA LEU A 114 10.63 -13.89 -2.99
C LEU A 114 11.93 -13.40 -2.36
N ASN A 115 12.65 -12.51 -3.06
CA ASN A 115 13.90 -11.92 -2.56
C ASN A 115 13.63 -10.91 -1.43
N LEU A 116 13.50 -11.41 -0.21
CA LEU A 116 13.21 -10.61 0.98
C LEU A 116 14.33 -9.61 1.31
N ASP A 117 15.58 -9.93 1.00
CA ASP A 117 16.71 -9.06 1.27
C ASP A 117 16.60 -7.75 0.48
N PHE A 118 16.24 -7.83 -0.80
CA PHE A 118 16.01 -6.66 -1.65
C PHE A 118 14.88 -5.77 -1.12
N TYR A 119 13.78 -6.36 -0.66
CA TYR A 119 12.69 -5.59 -0.05
C TYR A 119 13.11 -4.93 1.26
N CYS A 120 13.86 -5.64 2.11
CA CYS A 120 14.37 -5.08 3.36
C CYS A 120 15.34 -3.93 3.12
N GLU A 121 16.23 -4.06 2.14
CA GLU A 121 17.15 -2.99 1.74
C GLU A 121 16.39 -1.77 1.22
N THR A 122 15.43 -1.97 0.33
CA THR A 122 14.57 -0.91 -0.19
C THR A 122 13.83 -0.19 0.94
N LEU A 123 13.23 -0.94 1.86
CA LEU A 123 12.55 -0.39 3.04
C LEU A 123 13.50 0.40 3.94
N SER A 124 14.74 -0.06 4.12
CA SER A 124 15.73 0.66 4.91
C SER A 124 16.08 2.01 4.28
N ILE A 125 16.22 2.06 2.95
CA ILE A 125 16.50 3.29 2.21
C ILE A 125 15.31 4.25 2.29
N GLU A 126 14.09 3.76 2.09
CA GLU A 126 12.88 4.57 2.22
C GLU A 126 12.71 5.12 3.64
N LEU A 127 12.97 4.29 4.66
CA LEU A 127 12.94 4.71 6.05
C LEU A 127 13.98 5.80 6.31
N ASP A 128 15.22 5.62 5.84
CA ASP A 128 16.28 6.62 5.99
C ASP A 128 15.92 7.94 5.28
N MET A 129 15.34 7.86 4.08
CA MET A 129 14.83 9.02 3.35
C MET A 129 13.75 9.76 4.16
N ILE A 130 12.79 9.05 4.73
CA ILE A 130 11.72 9.66 5.54
C ILE A 130 12.31 10.27 6.83
N MET A 131 13.24 9.58 7.48
CA MET A 131 13.88 10.04 8.73
C MET A 131 14.87 11.19 8.50
N SER A 132 15.34 11.39 7.27
CA SER A 132 16.21 12.53 6.91
C SER A 132 15.46 13.87 6.96
N VAL A 133 14.14 13.86 6.92
CA VAL A 133 13.28 15.06 7.00
C VAL A 133 12.83 15.27 8.44
N PRO A 134 12.92 16.49 9.00
CA PRO A 134 12.41 16.76 10.33
C PRO A 134 10.90 16.49 10.40
N PRO A 135 10.39 16.08 11.57
CA PRO A 135 8.98 15.77 11.72
C PRO A 135 8.11 16.98 11.31
N PRO A 136 7.01 16.76 10.57
CA PRO A 136 6.17 17.85 10.11
C PRO A 136 5.57 18.59 11.31
N LYS A 137 5.58 19.92 11.26
CA LYS A 137 5.03 20.77 12.34
C LYS A 137 3.57 20.48 12.56
N ARG A 138 3.11 20.38 13.82
CA ARG A 138 1.71 20.11 14.20
C ARG A 138 0.68 21.04 13.55
N GLU A 139 1.10 22.20 13.05
CA GLU A 139 0.31 23.12 12.21
C GLU A 139 -0.35 22.42 11.01
N TRP A 140 0.29 21.40 10.42
CA TRP A 140 -0.26 20.66 9.27
C TRP A 140 -1.56 19.93 9.62
N ILE A 141 -1.67 19.40 10.84
CA ILE A 141 -2.82 18.63 11.31
C ILE A 141 -4.06 19.52 11.43
N VAL A 142 -3.86 20.78 11.79
CA VAL A 142 -4.91 21.75 12.13
C VAL A 142 -5.49 22.44 10.90
N ARG A 143 -4.89 22.27 9.73
CA ARG A 143 -5.37 22.93 8.51
C ARG A 143 -6.78 22.44 8.12
N ASP A 144 -7.58 23.34 7.57
CA ASP A 144 -8.96 23.04 7.18
C ASP A 144 -9.05 22.14 5.92
N ASP A 145 -7.98 22.08 5.12
CA ASP A 145 -7.81 21.17 3.98
C ASP A 145 -7.47 19.73 4.41
N ASN A 146 -7.15 19.50 5.70
CA ASN A 146 -6.84 18.18 6.22
C ASN A 146 -8.14 17.43 6.59
N HIS A 147 -8.63 16.60 5.66
CA HIS A 147 -9.81 15.76 5.86
C HIS A 147 -9.50 14.52 6.71
N VAL A 148 -9.52 14.69 8.05
CA VAL A 148 -9.13 13.67 9.04
C VAL A 148 -9.93 12.36 9.01
N MET A 149 -11.16 12.40 8.48
CA MET A 149 -12.10 11.26 8.44
C MET A 149 -12.51 10.90 7.00
N PHE A 150 -11.71 11.27 6.01
CA PHE A 150 -11.89 10.82 4.63
C PHE A 150 -11.76 9.28 4.56
N PRO A 151 -12.56 8.57 3.74
CA PRO A 151 -13.57 9.03 2.78
C PRO A 151 -14.99 9.15 3.36
N ASN A 152 -15.20 8.84 4.63
CA ASN A 152 -16.53 8.85 5.23
C ASN A 152 -17.12 10.28 5.29
N THR A 153 -16.26 11.28 5.43
CA THR A 153 -16.65 12.70 5.50
C THR A 153 -15.52 13.61 5.01
N ASN A 154 -15.87 14.64 4.23
CA ASN A 154 -14.93 15.64 3.70
C ASN A 154 -14.80 16.87 4.61
N GLU A 155 -14.77 16.67 5.93
CA GLU A 155 -14.67 17.75 6.91
C GLU A 155 -13.25 17.86 7.49
N GLY A 156 -12.79 19.10 7.69
CA GLY A 156 -11.47 19.40 8.25
C GLY A 156 -11.36 19.22 9.76
N TYR A 157 -10.15 19.36 10.30
CA TYR A 157 -9.85 19.19 11.73
C TYR A 157 -10.70 20.10 12.65
N SER A 158 -10.89 21.37 12.28
CA SER A 158 -11.63 22.36 13.06
C SER A 158 -13.09 21.97 13.29
N ALA A 159 -13.77 21.47 12.26
CA ALA A 159 -15.14 20.97 12.32
C ALA A 159 -15.25 19.72 13.22
N TRP A 160 -14.30 18.79 13.11
CA TRP A 160 -14.27 17.58 13.94
C TRP A 160 -13.99 17.88 15.41
N LYS A 161 -13.11 18.85 15.68
CA LYS A 161 -12.83 19.32 17.03
C LYS A 161 -14.11 19.87 17.70
N ALA A 162 -14.96 20.57 16.95
CA ALA A 162 -16.24 21.10 17.47
C ALA A 162 -17.27 20.01 17.79
N LYS A 163 -17.24 18.86 17.09
CA LYS A 163 -18.17 17.73 17.28
C LYS A 163 -17.86 16.87 18.50
N GLY A 164 -16.63 16.94 19.03
CA GLY A 164 -16.21 16.24 20.23
C GLY A 164 -15.93 14.74 20.06
N ILE A 165 -15.31 14.15 21.10
CA ILE A 165 -14.74 12.80 21.09
C ILE A 165 -15.80 11.70 20.90
N ALA A 166 -17.01 11.90 21.44
CA ALA A 166 -18.09 10.91 21.34
C ALA A 166 -18.48 10.65 19.89
N LYS A 167 -18.59 11.72 19.08
CA LYS A 167 -18.92 11.62 17.66
C LYS A 167 -17.76 11.01 16.86
N ILE A 168 -16.52 11.42 17.15
CA ILE A 168 -15.31 10.84 16.54
C ILE A 168 -15.27 9.32 16.74
N ARG A 169 -15.53 8.83 17.96
CA ARG A 169 -15.56 7.38 18.24
C ARG A 169 -16.69 6.65 17.55
N GLU A 170 -17.86 7.28 17.40
CA GLU A 170 -18.97 6.73 16.64
C GLU A 170 -18.58 6.55 15.16
N GLU A 171 -17.94 7.56 14.57
CA GLU A 171 -17.52 7.55 13.17
C GLU A 171 -16.35 6.60 12.92
N LEU A 172 -15.40 6.49 13.84
CA LEU A 172 -14.33 5.48 13.76
C LEU A 172 -14.86 4.04 13.87
N LYS A 173 -15.99 3.83 14.54
CA LYS A 173 -16.67 2.52 14.57
C LYS A 173 -17.37 2.22 13.25
N LYS A 174 -17.72 3.24 12.46
CA LYS A 174 -18.18 3.03 11.08
C LYS A 174 -16.96 2.61 10.28
N LYS A 175 -16.87 1.31 10.01
CA LYS A 175 -15.81 0.77 9.15
C LYS A 175 -15.78 1.59 7.85
N PRO A 176 -14.62 2.07 7.40
CA PRO A 176 -14.56 2.78 6.13
C PRO A 176 -15.06 1.83 5.05
N LEU A 177 -16.12 2.23 4.35
CA LEU A 177 -16.82 1.36 3.39
C LEU A 177 -15.90 0.92 2.23
N CYS A 178 -14.78 1.61 2.04
CA CYS A 178 -13.81 1.33 0.97
C CYS A 178 -12.96 0.06 1.16
N HIS A 179 -12.87 -0.53 2.35
CA HIS A 179 -12.12 -1.79 2.53
C HIS A 179 -13.00 -3.04 2.50
N ILE A 180 -14.32 -2.88 2.62
CA ILE A 180 -15.27 -4.01 2.72
C ILE A 180 -15.80 -4.37 1.33
N ASN A 181 -15.95 -3.38 0.44
CA ASN A 181 -16.36 -3.62 -0.95
C ASN A 181 -15.42 -2.89 -1.92
N PRO A 182 -14.51 -3.62 -2.61
CA PRO A 182 -13.52 -3.03 -3.50
C PRO A 182 -14.14 -2.28 -4.69
N ASP A 183 -15.37 -2.62 -5.08
CA ASP A 183 -16.06 -1.97 -6.19
C ASP A 183 -16.55 -0.56 -5.81
N VAL A 184 -17.06 -0.40 -4.58
CA VAL A 184 -17.49 0.90 -4.05
C VAL A 184 -16.29 1.85 -3.89
N ALA A 185 -15.14 1.32 -3.44
CA ALA A 185 -13.90 2.10 -3.35
C ALA A 185 -13.39 2.57 -4.73
N ARG A 186 -13.53 1.72 -5.75
CA ARG A 186 -13.14 2.03 -7.12
C ARG A 186 -14.04 3.10 -7.73
N GLU A 187 -15.35 3.01 -7.50
CA GLU A 187 -16.33 4.00 -7.95
C GLU A 187 -16.11 5.37 -7.29
N PHE A 188 -15.87 5.39 -5.98
CA PHE A 188 -15.61 6.65 -5.27
C PHE A 188 -14.34 7.35 -5.77
N ARG A 189 -13.25 6.59 -5.96
CA ARG A 189 -12.02 7.14 -6.57
C ARG A 189 -12.23 7.58 -8.02
N HIS A 190 -13.01 6.86 -8.81
CA HIS A 190 -13.30 7.26 -10.19
C HIS A 190 -14.06 8.59 -10.24
N ASN A 191 -15.09 8.74 -9.41
CA ASN A 191 -15.85 9.99 -9.32
C ASN A 191 -15.00 11.16 -8.81
N GLU A 192 -14.09 10.92 -7.87
CA GLU A 192 -13.13 11.92 -7.38
C GLU A 192 -12.18 12.39 -8.49
N LEU A 193 -11.62 11.46 -9.28
CA LEU A 193 -10.76 11.77 -10.41
C LEU A 193 -11.50 12.57 -11.48
N VAL A 194 -12.72 12.15 -11.84
CA VAL A 194 -13.56 12.84 -12.82
C VAL A 194 -13.88 14.28 -12.37
N ASN A 195 -14.22 14.46 -11.09
CA ASN A 195 -14.48 15.80 -10.56
C ASN A 195 -13.22 16.68 -10.56
N ARG A 196 -12.06 16.11 -10.24
CA ARG A 196 -10.78 16.81 -10.27
C ARG A 196 -10.40 17.23 -11.70
N ASP A 197 -10.57 16.34 -12.67
CA ASP A 197 -10.27 16.62 -14.07
C ASP A 197 -11.20 17.72 -14.62
N ALA A 198 -12.50 17.67 -14.26
CA ALA A 198 -13.45 18.73 -14.60
C ALA A 198 -13.10 20.08 -13.96
N GLU A 199 -12.52 20.10 -12.75
CA GLU A 199 -12.07 21.32 -12.10
C GLU A 199 -10.79 21.88 -12.74
N LEU A 200 -9.87 21.01 -13.17
CA LEU A 200 -8.68 21.40 -13.93
C LEU A 200 -9.07 22.03 -15.28
N ASP A 201 -9.98 21.40 -16.02
CA ASP A 201 -10.51 21.94 -17.29
C ASP A 201 -11.14 23.33 -17.12
N ARG A 202 -11.86 23.56 -16.01
CA ARG A 202 -12.43 24.88 -15.69
C ARG A 202 -11.34 25.91 -15.47
N ARG A 203 -10.32 25.57 -14.67
CA ARG A 203 -9.17 26.44 -14.40
C ARG A 203 -8.37 26.74 -15.67
N GLU A 204 -8.28 25.79 -16.61
CA GLU A 204 -7.62 26.02 -17.90
C GLU A 204 -8.41 26.95 -18.82
N ARG A 205 -9.74 26.81 -18.86
CA ARG A 205 -10.62 27.74 -19.61
C ARG A 205 -10.53 29.15 -19.05
N GLU A 206 -10.60 29.30 -17.73
CA GLU A 206 -10.46 30.60 -17.06
C GLU A 206 -9.11 31.26 -17.35
N LYS A 207 -8.01 30.49 -17.41
CA LYS A 207 -6.69 30.98 -17.83
C LYS A 207 -6.66 31.42 -19.29
N THR A 208 -7.29 30.65 -20.18
CA THR A 208 -7.37 30.94 -21.62
C THR A 208 -8.17 32.21 -21.88
N ASP A 209 -9.28 32.39 -21.17
CA ASP A 209 -10.14 33.57 -21.26
C ASP A 209 -9.43 34.82 -20.69
N ALA A 210 -8.67 34.66 -19.60
CA ALA A 210 -7.85 35.73 -19.04
C ALA A 210 -6.70 36.15 -19.97
N GLU A 211 -6.11 35.22 -20.74
CA GLU A 211 -5.13 35.52 -21.78
C GLU A 211 -5.75 36.18 -23.02
N ALA A 212 -6.99 35.82 -23.37
CA ALA A 212 -7.74 36.44 -24.47
C ALA A 212 -8.15 37.89 -24.13
N GLY A 213 -8.64 38.15 -22.92
CA GLY A 213 -8.99 39.50 -22.46
C GLY A 213 -7.79 40.46 -22.39
N LYS A 214 -6.57 39.93 -22.22
CA LYS A 214 -5.33 40.72 -22.26
C LYS A 214 -4.94 41.17 -23.67
N LYS A 215 -5.50 40.55 -24.72
CA LYS A 215 -5.29 40.93 -26.13
C LYS A 215 -6.32 41.95 -26.65
N GLU A 216 -7.39 42.22 -25.89
CA GLU A 216 -8.49 43.11 -26.28
C GLU A 216 -8.52 44.46 -25.54
N GLU A 217 -7.39 44.96 -25.01
CA GLU A 217 -7.31 46.38 -24.67
C GLU A 217 -7.34 47.23 -25.96
N PRO A 218 -8.32 48.14 -26.13
CA PRO A 218 -8.53 48.82 -27.42
C PRO A 218 -7.47 49.90 -27.66
N PHE A 219 -6.88 49.82 -28.84
CA PHE A 219 -6.02 50.83 -29.48
C PHE A 219 -6.63 52.23 -29.37
N ARG A 220 -6.17 53.00 -28.37
CA ARG A 220 -6.48 54.43 -28.24
C ARG A 220 -5.67 55.19 -29.28
N SER A 221 -6.38 55.74 -30.26
CA SER A 221 -5.90 56.54 -31.37
C SER A 221 -4.99 57.70 -30.91
N ARG A 222 -3.78 57.74 -31.46
CA ARG A 222 -2.91 58.91 -31.44
C ARG A 222 -2.46 59.21 -32.87
N GLN A 223 -3.23 60.04 -33.56
CA GLN A 223 -2.72 60.85 -34.67
C GLN A 223 -1.81 61.91 -34.04
N ASP A 224 -0.50 61.77 -34.22
CA ASP A 224 0.45 62.88 -34.12
C ASP A 224 1.46 62.70 -35.26
N VAL A 225 1.41 63.67 -36.17
CA VAL A 225 2.20 63.77 -37.40
C VAL A 225 3.64 64.11 -37.06
N ALA A 226 4.60 63.31 -37.53
CA ALA A 226 6.02 63.69 -37.55
C ALA A 226 6.53 63.66 -39.00
N HIS A 227 6.75 64.86 -39.53
CA HIS A 227 7.36 65.16 -40.82
C HIS A 227 8.86 64.80 -40.77
N ILE A 228 9.34 64.00 -41.72
CA ILE A 228 10.77 63.72 -41.91
C ILE A 228 11.17 64.29 -43.28
N PRO A 229 12.16 65.20 -43.35
CA PRO A 229 12.55 65.84 -44.59
C PRO A 229 13.38 64.90 -45.46
N THR A 230 13.10 64.94 -46.77
CA THR A 230 13.85 64.22 -47.81
C THR A 230 14.70 65.23 -48.58
N ASP A 231 15.99 65.31 -48.28
CA ASP A 231 16.96 65.67 -49.31
C ASP A 231 18.34 65.09 -49.00
N ILE A 232 18.93 64.46 -50.01
CA ILE A 232 20.29 63.91 -50.04
C ILE A 232 20.97 64.58 -51.24
N SER A 233 21.40 65.81 -51.04
CA SER A 233 22.45 66.53 -51.77
C SER A 233 22.98 67.57 -50.78
N ASP A 234 24.22 67.52 -50.31
CA ASP A 234 25.44 67.62 -51.08
C ASP A 234 26.53 66.67 -50.58
N ALA A 235 27.05 65.88 -51.51
CA ALA A 235 28.43 65.44 -51.47
C ALA A 235 29.30 66.62 -51.95
N VAL A 236 30.10 67.17 -51.04
CA VAL A 236 31.48 67.71 -51.15
C VAL A 236 31.79 68.54 -49.92
#